data_AF-A0A9P3BIT5-F1
#
_entry.id   AF-A0A9P3BIT5-F1
#
_cell.length_a   1.000
_cell.length_b   1.000
_cell.length_c   1.000
_cell.angle_alpha   90.00
_cell.angle_beta   90.00
_cell.angle_gamma   90.00
#
_symmetry.space_group_name_H-M   'P 1'
#
loop_
_entity.id
_entity.type
_entity.pdbx_description
1 polymer ?
#
loop_
_entity_poly.entity_id
_entity_poly.type
_entity_poly.pdbx_seq_one_letter_code
_entity_poly.pdbx_strand_id
1 'polypeptide(L)'
;MTPRDTRILSVRRLNKEDPGKRSLAEWWASERSQKTPESSAIEEAARLLRTSDIPVAFPTETVYGLGADATRSDAVQGIYKAKQRPSDNPLIVHVDSVEMLERLLNPASSSPTRATRTARNSIPAIYQPLIERFWPGPLTILLHNPSGSLLAGEVTANLTTFGVRMSASPLARLLIHVADRPLAAPSANASTKPSPTAAEHVYQDLQGRIDLILDGGPCGVGVESTVVDGLSNPPAILRPGGVGIEEIRAVPGWENVQIAYHDGTLDVKEIPRAPGMKYRHYSPKARVVLFCAGSSEEAIAKYVYKDLEDTAIRAHMIGIVRTRQWKRGLGLVSEEDIKKTLKPIPSLVDDLVCFSVPVKDRINNCEIIREAFDCHLGDNIESIARGLFSALRAMDEMEVDVIYVEGVSDSQGDLAAAVMNRLRKAAGTVLKL
;
A
#
# COMPACT_ATOMS: atom_id res chain seq x y z
N MET A 1 -7.30 27.99 -6.69
CA MET A 1 -7.29 26.89 -7.69
C MET A 1 -8.74 26.60 -8.03
N THR A 2 -9.09 26.59 -9.30
CA THR A 2 -10.39 26.06 -9.76
C THR A 2 -10.52 24.61 -9.26
N PRO A 3 -11.68 24.19 -8.73
CA PRO A 3 -11.87 22.81 -8.32
C PRO A 3 -11.61 21.90 -9.53
N ARG A 4 -10.67 20.96 -9.40
CA ARG A 4 -10.46 19.94 -10.44
C ARG A 4 -11.57 18.92 -10.33
N ASP A 5 -12.10 18.51 -11.47
CA ASP A 5 -13.05 17.40 -11.52
C ASP A 5 -12.25 16.10 -11.70
N THR A 6 -12.19 15.29 -10.64
CA THR A 6 -11.46 14.02 -10.65
C THR A 6 -12.32 12.95 -11.30
N ARG A 7 -11.89 12.43 -12.44
CA ARG A 7 -12.62 11.38 -13.17
C ARG A 7 -12.11 9.99 -12.82
N ILE A 8 -13.03 9.03 -12.76
CA ILE A 8 -12.72 7.60 -12.67
C ILE A 8 -13.02 6.95 -14.02
N LEU A 9 -12.02 6.35 -14.65
CA LEU A 9 -12.16 5.62 -15.91
C LEU A 9 -11.90 4.13 -15.68
N SER A 10 -12.87 3.29 -16.02
CA SER A 10 -12.76 1.84 -15.90
C SER A 10 -11.73 1.29 -16.89
N VAL A 11 -10.86 0.43 -16.37
CA VAL A 11 -9.88 -0.39 -17.11
C VAL A 11 -9.89 -1.83 -16.58
N ARG A 12 -11.05 -2.26 -16.06
CA ARG A 12 -11.21 -3.54 -15.35
C ARG A 12 -10.99 -4.74 -16.26
N ARG A 13 -11.34 -4.68 -17.55
CA ARG A 13 -11.06 -5.77 -18.48
C ARG A 13 -9.56 -5.91 -18.69
N LEU A 14 -8.87 -4.83 -19.04
CA LEU A 14 -7.42 -4.83 -19.25
C LEU A 14 -6.62 -5.19 -17.99
N ASN A 15 -7.14 -4.92 -16.80
CA ASN A 15 -6.49 -5.35 -15.55
C ASN A 15 -6.62 -6.87 -15.28
N LYS A 16 -7.67 -7.51 -15.80
CA LYS A 16 -7.89 -8.96 -15.67
C LYS A 16 -7.24 -9.74 -16.80
N GLU A 17 -7.07 -9.13 -17.97
CA GLU A 17 -6.40 -9.74 -19.10
C GLU A 17 -4.89 -9.76 -18.91
N ASP A 18 -4.27 -10.86 -19.38
CA ASP A 18 -2.83 -10.98 -19.49
C ASP A 18 -2.44 -10.90 -20.98
N PRO A 19 -1.34 -10.22 -21.34
CA PRO A 19 -0.83 -10.21 -22.72
C PRO A 19 -0.56 -11.62 -23.27
N GLY A 20 -0.40 -12.61 -22.39
CA GLY A 20 -0.12 -14.00 -22.72
C GLY A 20 1.27 -14.12 -23.31
N LYS A 21 1.36 -14.61 -24.55
CA LYS A 21 2.63 -14.69 -25.29
C LYS A 21 3.01 -13.40 -26.02
N ARG A 22 2.12 -12.41 -26.06
CA ARG A 22 2.36 -11.14 -26.77
C ARG A 22 3.29 -10.25 -25.95
N SER A 23 4.12 -9.48 -26.64
CA SER A 23 4.80 -8.34 -26.03
C SER A 23 3.78 -7.24 -25.64
N LEU A 24 4.18 -6.35 -24.73
CA LEU A 24 3.36 -5.18 -24.37
C LEU A 24 3.05 -4.31 -25.60
N ALA A 25 3.99 -4.18 -26.53
CA ALA A 25 3.82 -3.42 -27.76
C ALA A 25 2.76 -4.04 -28.70
N GLU A 26 2.80 -5.37 -28.89
CA GLU A 26 1.81 -6.09 -29.70
C GLU A 26 0.43 -6.06 -29.06
N TRP A 27 0.36 -6.28 -27.74
CA TRP A 27 -0.90 -6.20 -27.00
C TRP A 27 -1.49 -4.79 -27.11
N TRP A 28 -0.67 -3.76 -26.91
CA TRP A 28 -1.11 -2.37 -27.06
C TRP A 28 -1.58 -2.04 -28.47
N ALA A 29 -0.85 -2.45 -29.51
CA ALA A 29 -1.23 -2.20 -30.89
C ALA A 29 -2.60 -2.81 -31.22
N SER A 30 -2.87 -4.03 -30.72
CA SER A 30 -4.17 -4.69 -30.83
C SER A 30 -5.26 -3.88 -30.13
N GLU A 31 -5.08 -3.53 -28.86
CA GLU A 31 -6.07 -2.78 -28.08
C GLU A 31 -6.36 -1.39 -28.66
N ARG A 32 -5.31 -0.68 -29.06
CA ARG A 32 -5.41 0.64 -29.69
C ARG A 32 -6.14 0.59 -31.03
N SER A 33 -5.93 -0.44 -31.83
CA SER A 33 -6.62 -0.60 -33.12
C SER A 33 -8.13 -0.76 -32.95
N GLN A 34 -8.56 -1.37 -31.85
CA GLN A 34 -9.97 -1.60 -31.53
C GLN A 34 -10.65 -0.36 -30.94
N LYS A 35 -9.89 0.65 -30.50
CA LYS A 35 -10.39 1.93 -29.92
C LYS A 35 -11.43 1.72 -28.83
N THR A 36 -11.20 0.74 -27.96
CA THR A 36 -12.07 0.48 -26.81
C THR A 36 -12.05 1.66 -25.83
N PRO A 37 -13.10 1.85 -25.00
CA PRO A 37 -13.08 2.88 -23.96
C PRO A 37 -11.88 2.76 -23.02
N GLU A 38 -11.48 1.54 -22.68
CA GLU A 38 -10.31 1.29 -21.82
C GLU A 38 -8.99 1.67 -22.52
N SER A 39 -8.85 1.40 -23.82
CA SER A 39 -7.68 1.86 -24.59
C SER A 39 -7.61 3.40 -24.65
N SER A 40 -8.75 4.08 -24.78
CA SER A 40 -8.81 5.55 -24.75
C SER A 40 -8.43 6.11 -23.37
N ALA A 41 -8.86 5.44 -22.29
CA ALA A 41 -8.47 5.79 -20.92
C ALA A 41 -6.95 5.66 -20.70
N ILE A 42 -6.33 4.60 -21.22
CA ILE A 42 -4.86 4.40 -21.15
C ILE A 42 -4.12 5.43 -22.01
N GLU A 43 -4.59 5.74 -23.21
CA GLU A 43 -4.01 6.82 -24.05
C GLU A 43 -4.07 8.17 -23.33
N GLU A 44 -5.20 8.49 -22.72
CA GLU A 44 -5.38 9.73 -21.96
C GLU A 44 -4.43 9.77 -20.75
N ALA A 45 -4.39 8.71 -19.95
CA ALA A 45 -3.50 8.60 -18.81
C ALA A 45 -2.02 8.73 -19.21
N ALA A 46 -1.60 8.03 -20.26
CA ALA A 46 -0.23 8.10 -20.77
C ALA A 46 0.12 9.50 -21.28
N ARG A 47 -0.82 10.19 -21.93
CA ARG A 47 -0.64 11.60 -22.36
C ARG A 47 -0.50 12.52 -21.15
N LEU A 48 -1.33 12.37 -20.12
CA LEU A 48 -1.23 13.15 -18.88
C LEU A 48 0.12 12.93 -18.19
N LEU A 49 0.56 11.68 -18.04
CA LEU A 49 1.85 11.34 -17.47
C LEU A 49 3.03 11.99 -18.21
N ARG A 50 2.95 12.10 -19.55
CA ARG A 50 3.99 12.76 -20.35
C ARG A 50 3.99 14.28 -20.28
N THR A 51 2.82 14.90 -20.15
CA THR A 51 2.65 16.34 -20.43
C THR A 51 2.22 17.18 -19.23
N SER A 52 1.53 16.57 -18.27
CA SER A 52 1.02 17.24 -17.07
C SER A 52 2.01 17.13 -15.92
N ASP A 53 1.90 18.05 -14.95
CA ASP A 53 2.55 17.94 -13.64
C ASP A 53 1.62 17.29 -12.60
N ILE A 54 0.39 16.96 -13.00
CA ILE A 54 -0.62 16.34 -12.13
C ILE A 54 -0.48 14.82 -12.25
N PRO A 55 -0.33 14.10 -11.12
CA PRO A 55 -0.18 12.66 -11.15
C PRO A 55 -1.49 11.95 -11.52
N VAL A 56 -1.35 10.72 -12.02
CA VAL A 56 -2.47 9.81 -12.37
C VAL A 56 -2.47 8.65 -11.40
N ALA A 57 -3.65 8.29 -10.87
CA ALA A 57 -3.77 7.10 -10.03
C ALA A 57 -4.07 5.86 -10.88
N PHE A 58 -3.40 4.74 -10.58
CA PHE A 58 -3.53 3.50 -11.32
C PHE A 58 -3.40 2.27 -10.40
N PRO A 59 -4.05 1.13 -10.73
CA PRO A 59 -4.00 -0.08 -9.94
C PRO A 59 -2.66 -0.81 -10.11
N THR A 60 -2.25 -1.54 -9.07
CA THR A 60 -1.19 -2.56 -9.16
C THR A 60 -1.70 -3.85 -8.50
N GLU A 61 -0.89 -4.92 -8.51
CA GLU A 61 -1.19 -6.14 -7.74
C GLU A 61 -1.15 -5.90 -6.23
N THR A 62 -0.41 -4.89 -5.78
CA THR A 62 -0.22 -4.55 -4.34
C THR A 62 -1.26 -3.58 -3.80
N VAL A 63 -1.13 -2.31 -4.18
CA VAL A 63 -1.99 -1.17 -3.79
C VAL A 63 -2.08 -0.22 -4.99
N TYR A 64 -3.07 0.69 -5.01
CA TYR A 64 -3.13 1.73 -6.02
C TYR A 64 -1.93 2.68 -5.88
N GLY A 65 -1.28 2.96 -7.01
CA GLY A 65 -0.15 3.89 -7.12
C GLY A 65 -0.58 5.27 -7.61
N LEU A 66 0.10 6.32 -7.16
CA LEU A 66 -0.07 7.68 -7.66
C LEU A 66 1.15 8.07 -8.51
N GLY A 67 1.04 7.85 -9.82
CA GLY A 67 2.16 7.97 -10.75
C GLY A 67 2.36 9.37 -11.31
N ALA A 68 3.62 9.76 -11.45
CA ALA A 68 4.06 10.86 -12.32
C ALA A 68 5.38 10.46 -13.00
N ASP A 69 5.72 11.14 -14.09
CA ASP A 69 7.01 10.93 -14.78
C ASP A 69 8.17 11.16 -13.82
N ALA A 70 8.95 10.11 -13.54
CA ALA A 70 10.06 10.14 -12.59
C ALA A 70 11.22 11.04 -13.06
N THR A 71 11.22 11.45 -14.33
CA THR A 71 12.27 12.29 -14.93
C THR A 71 11.93 13.78 -14.92
N ARG A 72 10.72 14.16 -14.48
CA ARG A 72 10.25 15.56 -14.44
C ARG A 72 10.02 16.02 -13.01
N SER A 73 10.82 16.98 -12.55
CA SER A 73 10.72 17.53 -11.19
C SER A 73 9.34 18.08 -10.87
N ASP A 74 8.73 18.87 -11.76
CA ASP A 74 7.40 19.44 -11.51
C ASP A 74 6.31 18.36 -11.34
N ALA A 75 6.41 17.29 -12.13
CA ALA A 75 5.49 16.15 -12.06
C ALA A 75 5.65 15.37 -10.75
N VAL A 76 6.89 15.12 -10.33
CA VAL A 76 7.19 14.46 -9.04
C VAL A 76 6.75 15.35 -7.86
N GLN A 77 6.96 16.66 -7.92
CA GLN A 77 6.42 17.60 -6.94
C GLN A 77 4.89 17.57 -6.90
N GLY A 78 4.23 17.32 -8.03
CA GLY A 78 2.79 17.08 -8.12
C GLY A 78 2.30 15.95 -7.20
N ILE A 79 3.08 14.86 -7.10
CA ILE A 79 2.80 13.75 -6.16
C ILE A 79 2.84 14.24 -4.71
N TYR A 80 3.92 14.94 -4.33
CA TYR A 80 4.08 15.46 -2.96
C TYR A 80 2.97 16.46 -2.60
N LYS A 81 2.61 17.35 -3.53
CA LYS A 81 1.52 18.33 -3.39
C LYS A 81 0.17 17.64 -3.22
N ALA A 82 -0.18 16.69 -4.09
CA ALA A 82 -1.46 15.98 -4.03
C ALA A 82 -1.62 15.19 -2.72
N LYS A 83 -0.57 14.49 -2.29
CA LYS A 83 -0.59 13.67 -1.06
C LYS A 83 -0.41 14.47 0.22
N GLN A 84 0.05 15.72 0.13
CA GLN A 84 0.60 16.47 1.28
C GLN A 84 1.69 15.66 2.00
N ARG A 85 2.62 15.10 1.21
CA ARG A 85 3.70 14.22 1.68
C ARG A 85 4.97 15.04 1.95
N PRO A 86 5.74 14.74 3.02
CA PRO A 86 7.06 15.32 3.23
C PRO A 86 8.03 14.97 2.10
N SER A 87 8.82 15.94 1.64
CA SER A 87 9.76 15.79 0.52
C SER A 87 11.00 14.96 0.85
N ASP A 88 11.25 14.66 2.14
CA ASP A 88 12.37 13.83 2.59
C ASP A 88 12.10 12.32 2.49
N ASN A 89 10.90 11.93 2.05
CA ASN A 89 10.50 10.53 1.92
C ASN A 89 10.58 10.09 0.45
N PRO A 90 11.54 9.24 0.07
CA PRO A 90 11.78 8.87 -1.33
C PRO A 90 10.58 8.15 -1.95
N LEU A 91 10.59 8.03 -3.28
CA LEU A 91 9.57 7.36 -4.07
C LEU A 91 10.16 6.12 -4.77
N ILE A 92 9.30 5.13 -5.02
CA ILE A 92 9.67 3.94 -5.82
C ILE A 92 9.39 4.24 -7.28
N VAL A 93 10.41 4.02 -8.12
CA VAL A 93 10.31 4.11 -9.58
C VAL A 93 9.76 2.79 -10.12
N HIS A 94 8.72 2.87 -10.92
CA HIS A 94 8.13 1.74 -11.62
C HIS A 94 8.57 1.75 -13.08
N VAL A 95 8.98 0.59 -13.57
CA VAL A 95 9.42 0.35 -14.96
C VAL A 95 8.58 -0.76 -15.60
N ASP A 96 8.47 -0.75 -16.92
CA ASP A 96 7.78 -1.80 -17.69
C ASP A 96 8.69 -2.98 -18.05
N SER A 97 10.00 -2.75 -18.07
CA SER A 97 11.01 -3.63 -18.67
C SER A 97 12.40 -3.41 -18.05
N VAL A 98 13.27 -4.42 -18.15
CA VAL A 98 14.68 -4.31 -17.73
C VAL A 98 15.41 -3.33 -18.63
N GLU A 99 15.06 -3.28 -19.92
CA GLU A 99 15.60 -2.35 -20.90
C GLU A 99 15.29 -0.89 -20.52
N MET A 100 14.11 -0.59 -19.96
CA MET A 100 13.81 0.75 -19.43
C MET A 100 14.68 1.08 -18.22
N LEU A 101 14.89 0.13 -17.31
CA LEU A 101 15.81 0.31 -16.18
C LEU A 101 17.25 0.53 -16.65
N GLU A 102 17.72 -0.20 -17.66
CA GLU A 102 19.04 0.01 -18.23
C GLU A 102 19.21 1.42 -18.84
N ARG A 103 18.18 1.96 -19.49
CA ARG A 103 18.15 3.37 -19.97
C ARG A 103 18.26 4.38 -18.83
N LEU A 104 17.68 4.09 -17.66
CA LEU A 104 17.80 4.93 -16.47
C LEU A 104 19.20 4.87 -15.83
N LEU A 105 19.79 3.67 -15.79
CA LEU A 105 21.14 3.45 -15.22
C LEU A 105 22.24 4.01 -16.11
N ASN A 106 22.04 3.96 -17.43
CA ASN A 106 23.02 4.37 -18.44
C ASN A 106 22.39 5.34 -19.46
N PRO A 107 22.07 6.57 -19.04
CA PRO A 107 21.54 7.55 -19.98
C PRO A 107 22.58 7.85 -21.08
N ALA A 108 22.12 7.91 -22.32
CA ALA A 108 22.98 8.21 -23.46
C ALA A 108 23.57 9.62 -23.30
N SER A 109 24.85 9.71 -22.91
CA SER A 109 25.58 10.98 -22.86
C SER A 109 26.03 11.34 -24.28
N SER A 110 25.22 12.09 -25.02
CA SER A 110 25.73 12.79 -26.21
C SER A 110 26.51 14.03 -25.77
N SER A 111 27.77 13.84 -25.36
CA SER A 111 28.73 14.95 -25.26
C SER A 111 29.72 14.83 -26.42
N PRO A 112 29.72 15.77 -27.39
CA PRO A 112 30.61 15.71 -28.56
C PRO A 112 32.10 15.93 -28.20
N THR A 113 32.43 16.23 -26.95
CA THR A 113 33.78 16.68 -26.55
C THR A 113 34.47 15.84 -25.48
N ARG A 114 33.86 14.78 -24.95
CA ARG A 114 34.53 13.84 -24.03
C ARG A 114 34.02 12.42 -24.23
N ALA A 115 34.86 11.54 -24.77
CA ALA A 115 34.71 10.11 -24.60
C ALA A 115 34.96 9.78 -23.11
N THR A 116 33.92 9.84 -22.28
CA THR A 116 34.03 9.45 -20.89
C THR A 116 34.09 7.93 -20.79
N ARG A 117 35.23 7.43 -20.31
CA ARG A 117 35.53 6.02 -19.97
C ARG A 117 34.79 5.52 -18.71
N THR A 118 33.64 6.10 -18.38
CA THR A 118 32.86 5.71 -17.19
C THR A 118 32.30 4.32 -17.41
N ALA A 119 32.55 3.41 -16.46
CA ALA A 119 31.97 2.08 -16.48
C ALA A 119 30.44 2.18 -16.53
N ARG A 120 29.79 1.35 -17.35
CA ARG A 120 28.32 1.26 -17.39
C ARG A 120 27.83 0.86 -16.00
N ASN A 121 26.83 1.57 -15.49
CA ASN A 121 26.13 1.15 -14.28
C ASN A 121 25.33 -0.11 -14.62
N SER A 122 25.47 -1.15 -13.82
CA SER A 122 24.69 -2.38 -13.96
C SER A 122 23.93 -2.67 -12.68
N ILE A 123 22.90 -3.49 -12.80
CA ILE A 123 22.23 -4.09 -11.66
C ILE A 123 23.28 -4.99 -10.96
N PRO A 124 23.55 -4.82 -9.66
CA PRO A 124 24.47 -5.69 -8.92
C PRO A 124 24.07 -7.16 -9.03
N ALA A 125 25.06 -8.05 -9.23
CA ALA A 125 24.82 -9.47 -9.49
C ALA A 125 24.03 -10.19 -8.38
N ILE A 126 24.12 -9.70 -7.13
CA ILE A 126 23.33 -10.20 -5.99
C ILE A 126 21.81 -10.15 -6.25
N TYR A 127 21.32 -9.22 -7.08
CA TYR A 127 19.90 -9.10 -7.39
C TYR A 127 19.43 -10.02 -8.52
N GLN A 128 20.32 -10.59 -9.31
CA GLN A 128 19.93 -11.38 -10.48
C GLN A 128 19.00 -12.56 -10.10
N PRO A 129 19.31 -13.39 -9.09
CA PRO A 129 18.41 -14.47 -8.69
C PRO A 129 17.05 -14.00 -8.15
N LEU A 130 17.02 -12.82 -7.50
CA LEU A 130 15.78 -12.21 -7.04
C LEU A 130 14.92 -11.70 -8.20
N ILE A 131 15.54 -11.05 -9.20
CA ILE A 131 14.85 -10.54 -10.38
C ILE A 131 14.26 -11.70 -11.18
N GLU A 132 15.05 -12.74 -11.44
CA GLU A 132 14.57 -13.93 -12.19
C GLU A 132 13.38 -14.61 -11.52
N ARG A 133 13.33 -14.59 -10.18
CA ARG A 133 12.27 -15.26 -9.42
C ARG A 133 11.04 -14.39 -9.14
N PHE A 134 11.23 -13.11 -8.84
CA PHE A 134 10.18 -12.25 -8.29
C PHE A 134 9.82 -11.06 -9.17
N TRP A 135 10.47 -10.85 -10.33
CA TRP A 135 10.07 -9.83 -11.29
C TRP A 135 9.49 -10.46 -12.57
N PRO A 136 8.39 -9.91 -13.10
CA PRO A 136 7.53 -8.85 -12.55
C PRO A 136 6.81 -9.28 -11.25
N GLY A 137 6.77 -8.42 -10.23
CA GLY A 137 6.20 -8.80 -8.93
C GLY A 137 6.28 -7.76 -7.81
N PRO A 138 5.86 -8.16 -6.59
CA PRO A 138 5.82 -7.30 -5.42
C PRO A 138 7.18 -7.15 -4.72
N LEU A 139 8.27 -7.14 -5.50
CA LEU A 139 9.64 -6.90 -5.01
C LEU A 139 10.18 -5.56 -5.50
N THR A 140 10.76 -4.79 -4.59
CA THR A 140 11.48 -3.54 -4.88
C THR A 140 12.94 -3.71 -4.48
N ILE A 141 13.86 -3.42 -5.40
CA ILE A 141 15.30 -3.46 -5.14
C ILE A 141 15.86 -2.04 -5.03
N LEU A 142 16.91 -1.87 -4.23
CA LEU A 142 17.62 -0.60 -4.09
C LEU A 142 18.85 -0.55 -4.99
N LEU A 143 18.96 0.49 -5.82
CA LEU A 143 20.09 0.68 -6.74
C LEU A 143 20.80 2.00 -6.47
N HIS A 144 22.08 2.07 -6.82
CA HIS A 144 22.80 3.35 -6.84
C HIS A 144 22.19 4.29 -7.89
N ASN A 145 21.99 5.55 -7.51
CA ASN A 145 21.57 6.59 -8.43
C ASN A 145 22.80 7.08 -9.22
N PRO A 146 22.84 6.92 -10.55
CA PRO A 146 24.03 7.22 -11.34
C PRO A 146 24.34 8.72 -11.39
N SER A 147 25.63 9.06 -11.50
CA SER A 147 26.10 10.44 -11.72
C SER A 147 25.66 10.93 -13.10
N GLY A 148 24.57 11.69 -13.16
CA GLY A 148 23.88 12.07 -14.42
C GLY A 148 22.54 11.37 -14.63
N SER A 149 21.96 10.81 -13.57
CA SER A 149 20.61 10.24 -13.57
C SER A 149 19.58 11.16 -14.22
N LEU A 150 18.69 10.58 -15.01
CA LEU A 150 17.52 11.27 -15.56
C LEU A 150 16.42 11.46 -14.51
N LEU A 151 16.55 10.82 -13.33
CA LEU A 151 15.55 10.95 -12.27
C LEU A 151 15.58 12.36 -11.68
N ALA A 152 14.38 12.92 -11.47
CA ALA A 152 14.23 14.15 -10.70
C ALA A 152 14.76 13.94 -9.27
N GLY A 153 15.45 14.97 -8.72
CA GLY A 153 16.08 14.87 -7.40
C GLY A 153 15.08 14.59 -6.27
N GLU A 154 13.83 15.03 -6.45
CA GLU A 154 12.72 14.75 -5.54
C GLU A 154 12.37 13.26 -5.44
N VAL A 155 12.64 12.44 -6.47
CA VAL A 155 12.38 10.99 -6.45
C VAL A 155 13.21 10.31 -5.37
N THR A 156 14.49 10.67 -5.29
CA THR A 156 15.44 10.04 -4.35
C THR A 156 15.53 10.79 -3.03
N ALA A 157 14.82 11.91 -2.86
CA ALA A 157 15.00 12.82 -1.73
C ALA A 157 16.49 13.19 -1.51
N ASN A 158 17.22 13.40 -2.62
CA ASN A 158 18.68 13.65 -2.66
C ASN A 158 19.57 12.51 -2.13
N LEU A 159 19.04 11.29 -2.01
CA LEU A 159 19.83 10.11 -1.69
C LEU A 159 20.67 9.65 -2.89
N THR A 160 21.78 8.97 -2.59
CA THR A 160 22.65 8.30 -3.58
C THR A 160 22.08 6.98 -4.09
N THR A 161 20.87 6.61 -3.65
CA THR A 161 20.18 5.37 -4.00
C THR A 161 18.73 5.65 -4.34
N PHE A 162 18.11 4.76 -5.13
CA PHE A 162 16.68 4.82 -5.43
C PHE A 162 16.09 3.40 -5.46
N GLY A 163 14.81 3.29 -5.11
CA GLY A 163 14.07 2.04 -5.19
C GLY A 163 13.43 1.87 -6.55
N VAL A 164 13.57 0.70 -7.16
CA VAL A 164 12.93 0.35 -8.44
C VAL A 164 12.11 -0.92 -8.32
N ARG A 165 11.02 -0.99 -9.08
CA ARG A 165 10.12 -2.15 -9.16
C ARG A 165 9.58 -2.34 -10.57
N MET A 166 9.49 -3.59 -11.00
CA MET A 166 8.67 -3.99 -12.14
C MET A 166 7.42 -4.72 -11.62
N SER A 167 6.25 -4.10 -11.71
CA SER A 167 4.99 -4.60 -11.13
C SER A 167 4.45 -5.82 -11.89
N ALA A 168 3.86 -6.79 -11.16
CA ALA A 168 3.20 -7.94 -11.78
C ALA A 168 2.02 -7.53 -12.68
N SER A 169 1.33 -6.45 -12.30
CA SER A 169 0.12 -5.97 -13.00
C SER A 169 0.44 -5.69 -14.48
N PRO A 170 -0.18 -6.45 -15.41
CA PRO A 170 0.00 -6.21 -16.84
C PRO A 170 -0.46 -4.81 -17.23
N LEU A 171 -1.56 -4.33 -16.64
CA LEU A 171 -2.09 -2.99 -16.85
C LEU A 171 -1.11 -1.89 -16.42
N ALA A 172 -0.48 -2.03 -15.24
CA ALA A 172 0.50 -1.06 -14.77
C ALA A 172 1.72 -1.00 -15.70
N ARG A 173 2.25 -2.16 -16.12
CA ARG A 173 3.33 -2.25 -17.10
C ARG A 173 2.93 -1.68 -18.45
N LEU A 174 1.72 -1.96 -18.93
CA LEU A 174 1.16 -1.40 -20.16
C LEU A 174 1.08 0.12 -20.08
N LEU A 175 0.59 0.70 -18.99
CA LEU A 175 0.53 2.14 -18.81
C LEU A 175 1.92 2.78 -18.89
N ILE A 176 2.91 2.20 -18.19
CA ILE A 176 4.31 2.66 -18.20
C ILE A 176 4.91 2.57 -19.62
N HIS A 177 4.64 1.45 -20.30
CA HIS A 177 5.05 1.22 -21.68
C HIS A 177 4.48 2.26 -22.65
N VAL A 178 3.17 2.49 -22.60
CA VAL A 178 2.46 3.45 -23.46
C VAL A 178 2.84 4.89 -23.13
N ALA A 179 3.13 5.20 -21.86
CA ALA A 179 3.68 6.48 -21.44
C ALA A 179 5.10 6.70 -22.00
N ASP A 180 5.85 5.61 -22.21
CA ASP A 180 7.30 5.58 -22.47
C ASP A 180 8.07 6.43 -21.45
N ARG A 181 7.68 6.31 -20.19
CA ARG A 181 8.28 7.03 -19.06
C ARG A 181 8.30 6.16 -17.81
N PRO A 182 9.43 6.12 -17.08
CA PRO A 182 9.45 5.52 -15.76
C PRO A 182 8.58 6.34 -14.81
N LEU A 183 7.78 5.67 -13.97
CA LEU A 183 6.82 6.36 -13.11
C LEU A 183 7.26 6.34 -11.66
N ALA A 184 7.46 7.50 -11.05
CA ALA A 184 7.56 7.61 -9.61
C ALA A 184 6.15 7.43 -9.04
N ALA A 185 5.93 6.39 -8.23
CA ALA A 185 4.59 6.07 -7.74
C ALA A 185 4.61 5.55 -6.29
N PRO A 186 4.33 6.40 -5.28
CA PRO A 186 3.93 5.92 -3.96
C PRO A 186 2.47 5.42 -3.99
N SER A 187 1.97 4.91 -2.87
CA SER A 187 0.54 4.60 -2.70
C SER A 187 -0.35 5.82 -2.95
N ALA A 188 -1.57 5.64 -3.46
CA ALA A 188 -2.47 6.73 -3.88
C ALA A 188 -3.42 7.27 -2.78
N ASN A 189 -2.96 7.31 -1.54
CA ASN A 189 -3.68 7.85 -0.38
C ASN A 189 -3.27 9.29 -0.05
N ALA A 190 -4.05 9.98 0.78
CA ALA A 190 -3.51 11.13 1.52
C ALA A 190 -2.40 10.65 2.48
N SER A 191 -1.44 11.52 2.81
CA SER A 191 -0.39 11.16 3.78
C SER A 191 -1.01 10.64 5.09
N THR A 192 -0.30 9.73 5.77
CA THR A 192 -0.67 9.01 7.02
C THR A 192 -1.84 8.02 6.95
N LYS A 193 -2.83 8.21 6.05
CA LYS A 193 -3.98 7.29 5.92
C LYS A 193 -3.58 5.86 5.49
N PRO A 194 -4.44 4.85 5.70
CA PRO A 194 -4.27 3.50 5.13
C PRO A 194 -3.99 3.53 3.61
N SER A 195 -3.25 2.57 3.07
CA SER A 195 -3.02 2.51 1.62
C SER A 195 -4.31 2.16 0.86
N PRO A 196 -4.52 2.66 -0.38
CA PRO A 196 -5.73 2.38 -1.14
C PRO A 196 -5.62 1.07 -1.91
N THR A 197 -6.60 0.19 -1.74
CA THR A 197 -6.71 -1.09 -2.45
C THR A 197 -7.83 -1.10 -3.50
N ALA A 198 -8.53 0.03 -3.69
CA ALA A 198 -9.66 0.20 -4.61
C ALA A 198 -9.69 1.65 -5.13
N ALA A 199 -10.32 1.89 -6.28
CA ALA A 199 -10.37 3.21 -6.91
C ALA A 199 -11.16 4.23 -6.05
N GLU A 200 -12.18 3.77 -5.36
CA GLU A 200 -13.02 4.55 -4.45
C GLU A 200 -12.19 5.09 -3.28
N HIS A 201 -11.27 4.29 -2.72
CA HIS A 201 -10.34 4.73 -1.68
C HIS A 201 -9.46 5.89 -2.15
N VAL A 202 -9.02 5.85 -3.42
CA VAL A 202 -8.24 6.92 -4.04
C VAL A 202 -9.10 8.17 -4.22
N TYR A 203 -10.32 8.00 -4.72
CA TYR A 203 -11.25 9.10 -4.94
C TYR A 203 -11.56 9.84 -3.64
N GLN A 204 -11.90 9.12 -2.57
CA GLN A 204 -12.16 9.70 -1.25
C GLN A 204 -10.99 10.56 -0.73
N ASP A 205 -9.75 10.14 -0.99
CA ASP A 205 -8.56 10.83 -0.49
C ASP A 205 -8.09 11.98 -1.39
N LEU A 206 -8.19 11.83 -2.71
CA LEU A 206 -7.50 12.67 -3.68
C LEU A 206 -8.43 13.39 -4.67
N GLN A 207 -9.77 13.26 -4.52
CA GLN A 207 -10.72 14.05 -5.32
C GLN A 207 -10.41 15.56 -5.21
N GLY A 208 -10.46 16.24 -6.36
CA GLY A 208 -10.11 17.66 -6.49
C GLY A 208 -8.60 17.94 -6.50
N ARG A 209 -7.74 16.95 -6.22
CA ARG A 209 -6.27 17.12 -6.22
C ARG A 209 -5.62 16.55 -7.48
N ILE A 210 -6.21 15.50 -8.05
CA ILE A 210 -5.73 14.81 -9.25
C ILE A 210 -6.83 14.78 -10.33
N ASP A 211 -6.45 14.63 -11.59
CA ASP A 211 -7.42 14.70 -12.70
C ASP A 211 -8.04 13.33 -13.02
N LEU A 212 -7.29 12.25 -12.81
CA LEU A 212 -7.65 10.93 -13.34
C LEU A 212 -7.28 9.79 -12.40
N ILE A 213 -8.23 8.87 -12.22
CA ILE A 213 -8.08 7.57 -11.57
C ILE A 213 -8.45 6.49 -12.59
N LEU A 214 -7.55 5.56 -12.85
CA LEU A 214 -7.85 4.35 -13.60
C LEU A 214 -8.38 3.29 -12.63
N ASP A 215 -9.62 2.83 -12.84
CA ASP A 215 -10.26 1.80 -12.02
C ASP A 215 -10.05 0.41 -12.62
N GLY A 216 -9.13 -0.36 -12.00
CA GLY A 216 -8.90 -1.77 -12.32
C GLY A 216 -9.62 -2.75 -11.39
N GLY A 217 -10.46 -2.27 -10.49
CA GLY A 217 -11.04 -3.05 -9.39
C GLY A 217 -10.11 -3.22 -8.19
N PRO A 218 -10.47 -4.07 -7.22
CA PRO A 218 -9.69 -4.30 -6.01
C PRO A 218 -8.31 -4.93 -6.27
N CYS A 219 -7.30 -4.55 -5.49
CA CYS A 219 -5.96 -5.13 -5.54
C CYS A 219 -5.94 -6.59 -5.02
N GLY A 220 -5.03 -7.41 -5.58
CA GLY A 220 -4.94 -8.84 -5.25
C GLY A 220 -4.25 -9.15 -3.92
N VAL A 221 -3.12 -8.48 -3.63
CA VAL A 221 -2.26 -8.72 -2.46
C VAL A 221 -2.68 -7.89 -1.24
N GLY A 222 -2.98 -6.60 -1.44
CA GLY A 222 -3.48 -5.71 -0.37
C GLY A 222 -2.43 -5.11 0.57
N VAL A 223 -1.16 -5.54 0.49
CA VAL A 223 -0.02 -4.89 1.15
C VAL A 223 1.01 -4.43 0.12
N GLU A 224 1.87 -3.47 0.48
CA GLU A 224 2.91 -2.94 -0.43
C GLU A 224 4.01 -3.97 -0.75
N SER A 225 4.86 -3.64 -1.73
CA SER A 225 6.02 -4.45 -2.10
C SER A 225 7.03 -4.59 -0.96
N THR A 226 7.71 -5.74 -0.93
CA THR A 226 8.91 -5.95 -0.10
C THR A 226 10.06 -5.13 -0.67
N VAL A 227 10.77 -4.39 0.18
CA VAL A 227 11.92 -3.57 -0.24
C VAL A 227 13.19 -4.18 0.30
N VAL A 228 14.13 -4.48 -0.59
CA VAL A 228 15.40 -5.11 -0.26
C VAL A 228 16.59 -4.23 -0.65
N ASP A 229 17.64 -4.32 0.15
CA ASP A 229 18.93 -3.66 -0.04
C ASP A 229 20.04 -4.71 -0.13
N GLY A 230 20.46 -5.00 -1.35
CA GLY A 230 21.63 -5.79 -1.69
C GLY A 230 22.90 -4.95 -1.91
N LEU A 231 22.85 -3.63 -1.66
CA LEU A 231 24.04 -2.79 -1.68
C LEU A 231 24.81 -2.87 -0.35
N SER A 232 24.14 -3.32 0.72
CA SER A 232 24.77 -3.63 2.01
C SER A 232 25.30 -5.06 2.04
N ASN A 233 26.30 -5.29 2.89
CA ASN A 233 26.79 -6.64 3.22
C ASN A 233 26.81 -6.81 4.75
N PRO A 234 25.99 -7.71 5.33
CA PRO A 234 25.00 -8.57 4.66
C PRO A 234 23.84 -7.78 4.01
N PRO A 235 23.12 -8.36 3.02
CA PRO A 235 21.94 -7.74 2.45
C PRO A 235 20.83 -7.58 3.50
N ALA A 236 19.90 -6.66 3.28
CA ALA A 236 18.86 -6.33 4.25
C ALA A 236 17.45 -6.18 3.64
N ILE A 237 16.42 -6.50 4.42
CA ILE A 237 15.03 -6.17 4.14
C ILE A 237 14.71 -4.85 4.84
N LEU A 238 14.43 -3.81 4.06
CA LEU A 238 14.07 -2.47 4.55
C LEU A 238 12.57 -2.33 4.84
N ARG A 239 11.74 -3.15 4.17
CA ARG A 239 10.29 -3.16 4.39
C ARG A 239 9.71 -4.55 4.06
N PRO A 240 8.93 -5.17 4.96
CA PRO A 240 8.22 -6.41 4.66
C PRO A 240 7.00 -6.09 3.78
N GLY A 241 6.63 -7.02 2.89
CA GLY A 241 5.58 -6.82 1.90
C GLY A 241 5.16 -8.11 1.23
N GLY A 242 4.76 -8.03 -0.05
CA GLY A 242 4.22 -9.16 -0.79
C GLY A 242 5.20 -10.31 -1.13
N VAL A 243 6.51 -10.15 -0.91
CA VAL A 243 7.50 -11.24 -1.01
C VAL A 243 8.05 -11.55 0.38
N GLY A 244 8.07 -12.83 0.72
CA GLY A 244 8.43 -13.26 2.05
C GLY A 244 9.91 -13.28 2.43
N ILE A 245 10.22 -13.23 3.73
CA ILE A 245 11.61 -13.33 4.20
C ILE A 245 12.18 -14.73 3.97
N GLU A 246 11.41 -15.79 4.20
CA GLU A 246 11.87 -17.16 3.96
C GLU A 246 12.01 -17.42 2.45
N GLU A 247 11.13 -16.84 1.64
CA GLU A 247 11.26 -16.86 0.18
C GLU A 247 12.53 -16.15 -0.29
N ILE A 248 12.89 -15.00 0.31
CA ILE A 248 14.13 -14.28 0.02
C ILE A 248 15.36 -15.07 0.50
N ARG A 249 15.32 -15.66 1.70
CA ARG A 249 16.43 -16.48 2.24
C ARG A 249 16.70 -17.72 1.41
N ALA A 250 15.69 -18.26 0.74
CA ALA A 250 15.83 -19.38 -0.18
C ALA A 250 16.51 -19.00 -1.51
N VAL A 251 16.82 -17.72 -1.74
CA VAL A 251 17.48 -17.25 -2.96
C VAL A 251 19.01 -17.21 -2.77
N PRO A 252 19.81 -17.71 -3.74
CA PRO A 252 21.26 -17.69 -3.65
C PRO A 252 21.83 -16.29 -3.38
N GLY A 253 22.69 -16.17 -2.37
CA GLY A 253 23.32 -14.92 -1.94
C GLY A 253 22.49 -14.08 -0.95
N TRP A 254 21.26 -14.53 -0.62
CA TRP A 254 20.35 -13.86 0.31
C TRP A 254 20.07 -14.68 1.59
N GLU A 255 20.80 -15.77 1.79
CA GLU A 255 20.61 -16.71 2.91
C GLU A 255 20.76 -16.02 4.27
N ASN A 256 21.68 -15.05 4.34
CA ASN A 256 22.00 -14.29 5.56
C ASN A 256 21.32 -12.91 5.62
N VAL A 257 20.24 -12.69 4.85
CA VAL A 257 19.55 -11.40 4.81
C VAL A 257 19.09 -10.97 6.21
N GLN A 258 19.35 -9.70 6.54
CA GLN A 258 19.01 -9.10 7.83
C GLN A 258 17.68 -8.35 7.77
N ILE A 259 16.99 -8.28 8.91
CA ILE A 259 15.80 -7.44 9.07
C ILE A 259 16.28 -6.05 9.52
N ALA A 260 16.11 -5.05 8.66
CA ALA A 260 16.49 -3.66 8.94
C ALA A 260 15.28 -2.74 9.14
N TYR A 261 14.10 -3.31 9.34
CA TYR A 261 12.91 -2.59 9.75
C TYR A 261 12.60 -2.83 11.23
N HIS A 262 12.02 -1.82 11.87
CA HIS A 262 11.49 -1.93 13.21
C HIS A 262 9.97 -1.80 13.17
N ASP A 263 9.28 -2.42 14.13
CA ASP A 263 7.82 -2.38 14.25
C ASP A 263 7.31 -1.02 14.77
N GLY A 264 8.20 -0.18 15.31
CA GLY A 264 7.93 1.21 15.68
C GLY A 264 8.35 2.21 14.59
N THR A 265 7.92 3.47 14.74
CA THR A 265 8.48 4.60 13.98
C THR A 265 9.95 4.79 14.38
N LEU A 266 10.86 4.86 13.42
CA LEU A 266 12.26 5.24 13.70
C LEU A 266 12.32 6.57 14.47
N ASP A 267 13.30 6.71 15.36
CA ASP A 267 13.64 7.99 15.96
C ASP A 267 13.89 9.04 14.87
N VAL A 268 13.42 10.26 15.10
CA VAL A 268 13.32 11.39 14.14
C VAL A 268 14.64 11.72 13.40
N LYS A 269 15.79 11.20 13.86
CA LYS A 269 17.13 11.50 13.37
C LYS A 269 17.62 10.65 12.18
N GLU A 270 17.00 9.52 11.85
CA GLU A 270 17.45 8.70 10.71
C GLU A 270 16.79 9.09 9.37
N ILE A 271 17.61 9.16 8.32
CA ILE A 271 17.16 9.47 6.95
C ILE A 271 16.58 8.18 6.33
N PRO A 272 15.29 8.15 5.92
CA PRO A 272 14.66 6.93 5.43
C PRO A 272 15.22 6.55 4.07
N ARG A 273 15.83 5.36 3.97
CA ARG A 273 16.35 4.82 2.69
C ARG A 273 15.25 4.26 1.79
N ALA A 274 14.09 3.92 2.37
CA ALA A 274 12.93 3.39 1.66
C ALA A 274 11.62 3.99 2.21
N PRO A 275 10.55 4.00 1.40
CA PRO A 275 9.25 4.46 1.87
C PRO A 275 8.68 3.57 2.98
N GLY A 276 8.12 4.18 4.03
CA GLY A 276 7.42 3.46 5.10
C GLY A 276 8.24 3.23 6.38
N MET A 277 9.41 3.85 6.52
CA MET A 277 10.32 3.64 7.66
C MET A 277 10.18 4.69 8.79
N LYS A 278 9.96 5.97 8.47
CA LYS A 278 10.08 7.08 9.45
C LYS A 278 8.75 7.54 10.07
N TYR A 279 7.72 7.72 9.24
CA TYR A 279 6.47 8.36 9.69
C TYR A 279 5.44 7.32 10.17
N ARG A 280 4.50 7.75 11.01
CA ARG A 280 3.31 6.95 11.32
C ARG A 280 2.51 6.77 10.03
N HIS A 281 2.57 5.56 9.50
CA HIS A 281 1.93 5.17 8.24
C HIS A 281 0.78 4.23 8.56
N TYR A 282 -0.27 4.29 7.75
CA TYR A 282 -1.42 3.39 7.82
C TYR A 282 -2.34 3.60 9.03
N SER A 283 -2.24 4.75 9.70
CA SER A 283 -3.08 5.05 10.86
C SER A 283 -4.42 5.58 10.38
N PRO A 284 -5.53 4.91 10.69
CA PRO A 284 -6.86 5.54 10.62
C PRO A 284 -6.92 6.72 11.61
N LYS A 285 -7.98 7.54 11.50
CA LYS A 285 -8.29 8.59 12.47
C LYS A 285 -8.63 7.99 13.83
N ALA A 286 -9.37 6.87 13.82
CA ALA A 286 -9.74 6.13 15.01
C ALA A 286 -8.50 5.57 15.75
N ARG A 287 -8.61 5.42 17.08
CA ARG A 287 -7.55 4.77 17.87
C ARG A 287 -7.54 3.26 17.59
N VAL A 288 -6.44 2.73 17.07
CA VAL A 288 -6.29 1.29 16.85
C VAL A 288 -5.65 0.60 18.07
N VAL A 289 -6.31 -0.45 18.56
CA VAL A 289 -5.82 -1.36 19.59
C VAL A 289 -5.65 -2.75 18.98
N LEU A 290 -4.40 -3.22 18.91
CA LEU A 290 -4.05 -4.52 18.36
C LEU A 290 -3.88 -5.55 19.49
N PHE A 291 -4.58 -6.67 19.39
CA PHE A 291 -4.37 -7.81 20.29
C PHE A 291 -3.52 -8.87 19.59
N CYS A 292 -2.36 -9.18 20.15
CA CYS A 292 -1.46 -10.19 19.64
C CYS A 292 -2.12 -11.58 19.64
N ALA A 293 -1.75 -12.39 18.66
CA ALA A 293 -2.22 -13.77 18.55
C ALA A 293 -1.97 -14.55 19.85
N GLY A 294 -2.93 -15.40 20.21
CA GLY A 294 -2.92 -16.20 21.44
C GLY A 294 -3.42 -15.46 22.68
N SER A 295 -3.97 -14.25 22.55
CA SER A 295 -4.65 -13.58 23.65
C SER A 295 -5.99 -14.28 23.97
N SER A 296 -6.37 -14.39 25.25
CA SER A 296 -7.64 -15.03 25.65
C SER A 296 -8.84 -14.15 25.26
N GLU A 297 -9.83 -14.73 24.57
CA GLU A 297 -11.06 -14.04 24.16
C GLU A 297 -11.78 -13.42 25.36
N GLU A 298 -11.82 -14.13 26.50
CA GLU A 298 -12.44 -13.64 27.74
C GLU A 298 -11.70 -12.44 28.35
N ALA A 299 -10.36 -12.44 28.27
CA ALA A 299 -9.55 -11.33 28.75
C ALA A 299 -9.71 -10.09 27.85
N ILE A 300 -9.79 -10.29 26.54
CA ILE A 300 -10.03 -9.25 25.55
C ILE A 300 -11.44 -8.65 25.73
N ALA A 301 -12.47 -9.48 25.84
CA ALA A 301 -13.84 -9.01 26.06
C ALA A 301 -13.94 -8.17 27.34
N LYS A 302 -13.33 -8.61 28.44
CA LYS A 302 -13.26 -7.82 29.69
C LYS A 302 -12.54 -6.49 29.52
N TYR A 303 -11.45 -6.47 28.75
CA TYR A 303 -10.74 -5.24 28.44
C TYR A 303 -11.62 -4.26 27.66
N VAL A 304 -12.29 -4.75 26.60
CA VAL A 304 -13.17 -3.92 25.76
C VAL A 304 -14.39 -3.43 26.54
N TYR A 305 -15.03 -4.27 27.36
CA TYR A 305 -16.10 -3.81 28.25
C TYR A 305 -15.63 -2.70 29.19
N LYS A 306 -14.45 -2.84 29.80
CA LYS A 306 -13.89 -1.81 30.67
C LYS A 306 -13.64 -0.50 29.91
N ASP A 307 -13.17 -0.59 28.67
CA ASP A 307 -12.92 0.55 27.78
C ASP A 307 -14.23 1.27 27.40
N LEU A 308 -15.32 0.51 27.20
CA LEU A 308 -16.66 1.01 26.90
C LEU A 308 -17.38 1.64 28.11
N GLU A 309 -17.16 1.08 29.31
CA GLU A 309 -17.68 1.62 30.58
C GLU A 309 -16.96 2.91 30.98
N ASP A 310 -15.70 3.09 30.56
CA ASP A 310 -14.92 4.28 30.89
C ASP A 310 -15.36 5.48 30.04
N THR A 311 -16.24 6.29 30.63
CA THR A 311 -16.69 7.58 30.07
C THR A 311 -15.57 8.55 29.68
N ALA A 312 -14.34 8.40 30.21
CA ALA A 312 -13.21 9.23 29.81
C ALA A 312 -12.68 8.89 28.40
N ILE A 313 -12.94 7.67 27.94
CA ILE A 313 -12.46 7.15 26.65
C ILE A 313 -13.36 7.63 25.49
N ARG A 314 -14.57 8.13 25.79
CA ARG A 314 -15.55 8.65 24.82
C ARG A 314 -15.78 7.72 23.61
N ALA A 315 -15.60 6.41 23.77
CA ALA A 315 -15.87 5.45 22.71
C ALA A 315 -17.38 5.23 22.57
N HIS A 316 -18.05 6.09 21.80
CA HIS A 316 -19.45 5.97 21.45
C HIS A 316 -19.67 4.92 20.37
N MET A 317 -18.76 4.88 19.40
CA MET A 317 -18.77 3.95 18.28
C MET A 317 -17.46 3.17 18.27
N ILE A 318 -17.56 1.85 18.21
CA ILE A 318 -16.38 0.97 18.16
C ILE A 318 -16.34 0.18 16.88
N GLY A 319 -15.13 -0.08 16.39
CA GLY A 319 -14.84 -1.00 15.30
C GLY A 319 -14.24 -2.31 15.83
N ILE A 320 -14.69 -3.44 15.30
CA ILE A 320 -14.17 -4.77 15.59
C ILE A 320 -13.74 -5.40 14.26
N VAL A 321 -12.43 -5.58 14.09
CA VAL A 321 -11.86 -6.21 12.90
C VAL A 321 -11.39 -7.61 13.28
N ARG A 322 -12.14 -8.62 12.84
CA ARG A 322 -11.91 -10.03 13.15
C ARG A 322 -11.15 -10.73 12.04
N THR A 323 -10.40 -11.75 12.41
CA THR A 323 -9.62 -12.58 11.50
C THR A 323 -9.97 -14.07 11.64
N ARG A 324 -9.62 -14.74 12.73
CA ARG A 324 -9.67 -16.22 12.82
C ARG A 324 -10.42 -16.74 14.04
N GLN A 325 -10.07 -16.26 15.23
CA GLN A 325 -10.54 -16.82 16.49
C GLN A 325 -11.72 -16.05 17.04
N TRP A 326 -11.77 -14.73 16.81
CA TRP A 326 -12.82 -13.90 17.38
C TRP A 326 -14.18 -14.19 16.75
N LYS A 327 -15.15 -14.48 17.61
CA LYS A 327 -16.56 -14.51 17.23
C LYS A 327 -17.10 -13.10 17.00
N ARG A 328 -18.21 -13.01 16.26
CA ARG A 328 -18.87 -11.72 16.01
C ARG A 328 -19.19 -11.01 17.33
N GLY A 329 -18.81 -9.73 17.38
CA GLY A 329 -18.97 -8.90 18.56
C GLY A 329 -18.09 -9.28 19.76
N LEU A 330 -17.06 -10.12 19.58
CA LEU A 330 -16.04 -10.40 20.60
C LEU A 330 -16.62 -10.92 21.93
N GLY A 331 -17.77 -11.62 21.87
CA GLY A 331 -18.48 -12.07 23.06
C GLY A 331 -19.04 -10.94 23.94
N LEU A 332 -19.09 -9.70 23.46
CA LEU A 332 -19.67 -8.54 24.17
C LEU A 332 -21.19 -8.60 24.25
N VAL A 333 -21.83 -9.39 23.41
CA VAL A 333 -23.28 -9.55 23.39
C VAL A 333 -23.60 -10.97 22.95
N SER A 334 -24.72 -11.54 23.42
CA SER A 334 -25.19 -12.85 22.96
C SER A 334 -25.51 -12.81 21.46
N GLU A 335 -25.33 -13.94 20.75
CA GLU A 335 -25.65 -14.01 19.32
C GLU A 335 -27.13 -13.68 19.01
N GLU A 336 -28.04 -14.00 19.94
CA GLU A 336 -29.46 -13.70 19.79
C GLU A 336 -29.73 -12.19 19.84
N ASP A 337 -29.05 -11.47 20.73
CA ASP A 337 -29.21 -10.02 20.88
C ASP A 337 -28.52 -9.24 19.75
N ILE A 338 -27.39 -9.75 19.26
CA ILE A 338 -26.76 -9.23 18.02
C ILE A 338 -27.77 -9.34 16.88
N LYS A 339 -28.38 -10.51 16.67
CA LYS A 339 -29.35 -10.72 15.57
C LYS A 339 -30.56 -9.79 15.64
N LYS A 340 -30.99 -9.36 16.83
CA LYS A 340 -32.11 -8.41 17.01
C LYS A 340 -31.80 -7.01 16.49
N THR A 341 -30.53 -6.59 16.55
CA THR A 341 -30.11 -5.21 16.22
C THR A 341 -29.19 -5.13 15.00
N LEU A 342 -28.84 -6.28 14.41
CA LEU A 342 -27.92 -6.39 13.29
C LEU A 342 -28.45 -5.67 12.05
N LYS A 343 -27.64 -4.76 11.52
CA LYS A 343 -27.88 -4.05 10.27
C LYS A 343 -26.66 -4.22 9.35
N PRO A 344 -26.81 -4.78 8.15
CA PRO A 344 -25.71 -4.81 7.18
C PRO A 344 -25.42 -3.40 6.67
N ILE A 345 -24.14 -3.06 6.51
CA ILE A 345 -23.69 -1.77 6.01
C ILE A 345 -23.12 -1.95 4.60
N PRO A 346 -23.67 -1.27 3.58
CA PRO A 346 -23.08 -1.27 2.25
C PRO A 346 -21.66 -0.68 2.29
N SER A 347 -20.65 -1.50 1.98
CA SER A 347 -19.24 -1.12 2.03
C SER A 347 -18.43 -1.93 1.02
N LEU A 348 -17.19 -1.53 0.79
CA LEU A 348 -16.18 -2.33 0.07
C LEU A 348 -15.65 -3.51 0.90
N VAL A 349 -15.99 -3.55 2.18
CA VAL A 349 -15.63 -4.63 3.10
C VAL A 349 -16.80 -5.61 3.17
N ASP A 350 -16.52 -6.87 2.85
CA ASP A 350 -17.50 -7.93 2.97
C ASP A 350 -17.93 -8.12 4.44
N ASP A 351 -19.21 -8.42 4.65
CA ASP A 351 -19.78 -8.72 5.97
C ASP A 351 -19.61 -7.61 7.02
N LEU A 352 -19.52 -6.34 6.59
CA LEU A 352 -19.57 -5.20 7.51
C LEU A 352 -20.99 -5.06 8.07
N VAL A 353 -21.12 -5.17 9.39
CA VAL A 353 -22.40 -5.07 10.09
C VAL A 353 -22.30 -4.09 11.25
N CYS A 354 -23.44 -3.51 11.61
CA CYS A 354 -23.61 -2.69 12.80
C CYS A 354 -24.59 -3.36 13.76
N PHE A 355 -24.33 -3.33 15.06
CA PHE A 355 -25.26 -3.76 16.10
C PHE A 355 -25.05 -2.97 17.40
N SER A 356 -26.01 -3.08 18.30
CA SER A 356 -26.00 -2.34 19.57
C SER A 356 -25.39 -3.16 20.70
N VAL A 357 -24.52 -2.52 21.49
CA VAL A 357 -23.89 -3.09 22.69
C VAL A 357 -24.41 -2.35 23.91
N PRO A 358 -25.19 -3.00 24.80
CA PRO A 358 -25.61 -2.41 26.06
C PRO A 358 -24.44 -2.39 27.05
N VAL A 359 -24.19 -1.23 27.64
CA VAL A 359 -23.09 -1.00 28.59
C VAL A 359 -23.60 -0.27 29.82
N LYS A 360 -23.11 -0.63 31.01
CA LYS A 360 -23.45 0.09 32.24
C LYS A 360 -22.58 1.32 32.41
N ASP A 361 -23.19 2.49 32.49
CA ASP A 361 -22.51 3.71 32.87
C ASP A 361 -22.23 3.68 34.38
N ARG A 362 -20.94 3.62 34.75
CA ARG A 362 -20.52 3.59 36.16
C ARG A 362 -20.75 4.92 36.89
N ILE A 363 -20.86 6.04 36.17
CA ILE A 363 -21.04 7.37 36.76
C ILE A 363 -22.51 7.61 37.06
N ASN A 364 -23.38 7.34 36.08
CA ASN A 364 -24.82 7.63 36.19
C ASN A 364 -25.67 6.42 36.61
N ASN A 365 -25.06 5.24 36.76
CA ASN A 365 -25.71 3.97 37.08
C ASN A 365 -26.91 3.66 36.14
N CYS A 366 -26.77 4.04 34.87
CA CYS A 366 -27.77 3.81 33.82
C CYS A 366 -27.19 2.92 32.71
N GLU A 367 -28.08 2.30 31.92
CA GLU A 367 -27.66 1.50 30.77
C GLU A 367 -27.61 2.39 29.53
N ILE A 368 -26.44 2.45 28.91
CA ILE A 368 -26.18 3.21 27.68
C ILE A 368 -25.98 2.24 26.53
N ILE A 369 -26.52 2.59 25.36
CA ILE A 369 -26.34 1.81 24.14
C ILE A 369 -25.18 2.40 23.37
N ARG A 370 -24.20 1.56 23.03
CA ARG A 370 -23.09 1.87 22.13
C ARG A 370 -23.32 1.18 20.80
N GLU A 371 -22.75 1.72 19.72
CA GLU A 371 -22.79 1.08 18.40
C GLU A 371 -21.46 0.39 18.10
N ALA A 372 -21.53 -0.84 17.62
CA ALA A 372 -20.37 -1.62 17.22
C ALA A 372 -20.46 -1.97 15.74
N PHE A 373 -19.42 -1.63 15.00
CA PHE A 373 -19.19 -2.01 13.61
C PHE A 373 -18.24 -3.20 13.59
N ASP A 374 -18.66 -4.31 12.99
CA ASP A 374 -17.91 -5.56 12.95
C ASP A 374 -17.73 -6.02 11.51
N CYS A 375 -16.50 -6.43 11.17
CA CYS A 375 -16.21 -7.07 9.89
C CYS A 375 -15.26 -8.26 10.07
N HIS A 376 -15.41 -9.26 9.20
CA HIS A 376 -14.54 -10.43 9.13
C HIS A 376 -13.61 -10.34 7.93
N LEU A 377 -12.29 -10.33 8.16
CA LEU A 377 -11.31 -10.27 7.07
C LEU A 377 -11.06 -11.61 6.37
N GLY A 378 -11.57 -12.71 6.93
CA GLY A 378 -11.42 -14.08 6.42
C GLY A 378 -10.35 -14.89 7.14
N ASP A 379 -10.39 -16.20 6.92
CA ASP A 379 -9.63 -17.17 7.72
C ASP A 379 -8.22 -17.45 7.17
N ASN A 380 -7.87 -16.96 5.99
CA ASN A 380 -6.54 -17.11 5.39
C ASN A 380 -5.80 -15.77 5.34
N ILE A 381 -4.45 -15.85 5.36
CA ILE A 381 -3.60 -14.67 5.47
C ILE A 381 -3.73 -13.77 4.23
N GLU A 382 -4.00 -14.35 3.07
CA GLU A 382 -4.21 -13.63 1.80
C GLU A 382 -5.47 -12.76 1.84
N SER A 383 -6.57 -13.29 2.39
CA SER A 383 -7.81 -12.55 2.58
C SER A 383 -7.63 -11.43 3.60
N ILE A 384 -6.92 -11.71 4.70
CA ILE A 384 -6.61 -10.72 5.72
C ILE A 384 -5.77 -9.58 5.14
N ALA A 385 -4.72 -9.89 4.38
CA ALA A 385 -3.89 -8.89 3.72
C ALA A 385 -4.69 -8.03 2.73
N ARG A 386 -5.58 -8.65 1.95
CA ARG A 386 -6.45 -7.96 0.97
C ARG A 386 -7.46 -7.03 1.63
N GLY A 387 -8.08 -7.47 2.71
CA GLY A 387 -9.14 -6.75 3.40
C GLY A 387 -8.65 -5.73 4.43
N LEU A 388 -7.41 -5.84 4.91
CA LEU A 388 -6.89 -5.05 6.03
C LEU A 388 -7.12 -3.53 5.86
N PHE A 389 -6.62 -2.95 4.76
CA PHE A 389 -6.74 -1.51 4.57
C PHE A 389 -8.17 -1.08 4.28
N SER A 390 -8.96 -1.90 3.58
CA SER A 390 -10.38 -1.65 3.34
C SER A 390 -11.15 -1.59 4.66
N ALA A 391 -10.90 -2.52 5.59
CA ALA A 391 -11.52 -2.52 6.91
C ALA A 391 -11.14 -1.29 7.73
N LEU A 392 -9.85 -0.94 7.81
CA LEU A 392 -9.43 0.27 8.53
C LEU A 392 -10.07 1.54 7.94
N ARG A 393 -10.25 1.60 6.61
CA ARG A 393 -10.94 2.73 5.93
C ARG A 393 -12.44 2.74 6.20
N ALA A 394 -13.10 1.59 6.13
CA ALA A 394 -14.53 1.48 6.43
C ALA A 394 -14.82 1.93 7.87
N MET A 395 -13.96 1.58 8.82
CA MET A 395 -14.09 2.04 10.21
C MET A 395 -13.94 3.57 10.33
N ASP A 396 -13.02 4.18 9.58
CA ASP A 396 -12.88 5.65 9.51
C ASP A 396 -14.10 6.33 8.86
N GLU A 397 -14.75 5.69 7.88
CA GLU A 397 -15.98 6.18 7.25
C GLU A 397 -17.18 6.13 8.20
N MET A 398 -17.23 5.13 9.08
CA MET A 398 -18.25 5.03 10.14
C MET A 398 -17.95 5.92 11.33
N GLU A 399 -16.86 6.71 11.27
CA GLU A 399 -16.42 7.63 12.31
C GLU A 399 -16.24 6.97 13.69
N VAL A 400 -15.82 5.70 13.72
CA VAL A 400 -15.60 5.00 14.99
C VAL A 400 -14.48 5.66 15.81
N ASP A 401 -14.62 5.64 17.13
CA ASP A 401 -13.65 6.25 18.04
C ASP A 401 -12.43 5.33 18.25
N VAL A 402 -12.67 4.02 18.33
CA VAL A 402 -11.67 2.99 18.63
C VAL A 402 -11.90 1.78 17.73
N ILE A 403 -10.83 1.21 17.19
CA ILE A 403 -10.83 -0.03 16.42
C ILE A 403 -10.04 -1.09 17.20
N TYR A 404 -10.71 -2.18 17.57
CA TYR A 404 -10.07 -3.37 18.11
C TYR A 404 -9.78 -4.35 16.98
N VAL A 405 -8.53 -4.77 16.86
CA VAL A 405 -8.09 -5.66 15.79
C VAL A 405 -7.51 -6.94 16.36
N GLU A 406 -8.00 -8.07 15.82
CA GLU A 406 -7.42 -9.38 16.07
C GLU A 406 -6.10 -9.55 15.29
N GLY A 407 -5.00 -9.74 15.99
CA GLY A 407 -3.70 -10.02 15.39
C GLY A 407 -3.53 -11.47 14.96
N VAL A 408 -2.75 -11.67 13.91
CA VAL A 408 -2.34 -13.01 13.43
C VAL A 408 -0.95 -13.37 13.96
N SER A 409 -0.61 -14.66 13.93
CA SER A 409 0.72 -15.12 14.36
C SER A 409 1.77 -14.84 13.29
N ASP A 410 2.83 -14.13 13.65
CA ASP A 410 3.99 -13.87 12.76
C ASP A 410 4.64 -15.16 12.24
N SER A 411 4.45 -16.28 12.94
CA SER A 411 4.99 -17.59 12.54
C SER A 411 4.22 -18.29 11.41
N GLN A 412 3.09 -17.73 10.96
CA GLN A 412 2.21 -18.35 9.96
C GLN A 412 2.56 -17.98 8.51
N GLY A 413 3.79 -17.53 8.28
CA GLY A 413 4.32 -17.21 6.97
C GLY A 413 4.48 -15.71 6.75
N ASP A 414 5.17 -15.37 5.68
CA ASP A 414 5.78 -14.05 5.55
C ASP A 414 4.78 -12.93 5.25
N LEU A 415 3.65 -13.26 4.60
CA LEU A 415 2.54 -12.31 4.40
C LEU A 415 1.90 -11.94 5.75
N ALA A 416 1.90 -12.83 6.75
CA ALA A 416 1.41 -12.53 8.09
C ALA A 416 2.33 -11.52 8.79
N ALA A 417 3.66 -11.64 8.61
CA ALA A 417 4.61 -10.65 9.11
C ALA A 417 4.41 -9.28 8.45
N ALA A 418 4.09 -9.23 7.15
CA ALA A 418 3.77 -7.98 6.47
C ALA A 418 2.49 -7.35 7.04
N VAL A 419 1.41 -8.12 7.20
CA VAL A 419 0.14 -7.69 7.82
C VAL A 419 0.38 -7.16 9.24
N MET A 420 1.10 -7.92 10.07
CA MET A 420 1.38 -7.54 11.46
C MET A 420 2.25 -6.29 11.54
N ASN A 421 3.21 -6.11 10.62
CA ASN A 421 3.97 -4.87 10.54
C ASN A 421 3.06 -3.66 10.24
N ARG A 422 2.06 -3.80 9.37
CA ARG A 422 1.08 -2.73 9.08
C ARG A 422 0.19 -2.45 10.28
N LEU A 423 -0.31 -3.50 10.93
CA LEU A 423 -1.14 -3.38 12.13
C LEU A 423 -0.39 -2.73 13.29
N ARG A 424 0.86 -3.12 13.56
CA ARG A 424 1.69 -2.50 14.60
C ARG A 424 1.96 -1.02 14.34
N LYS A 425 2.15 -0.63 13.07
CA LYS A 425 2.33 0.77 12.67
C LYS A 425 1.05 1.60 12.75
N ALA A 426 -0.10 0.99 12.51
CA ALA A 426 -1.41 1.63 12.67
C ALA A 426 -1.79 1.77 14.16
N ALA A 427 -1.50 0.73 14.95
CA ALA A 427 -1.85 0.62 16.36
C ALA A 427 -1.24 1.74 17.20
N GLY A 428 -2.06 2.40 18.00
CA GLY A 428 -1.59 3.24 19.10
C GLY A 428 -1.27 2.42 20.35
N THR A 429 -1.81 1.20 20.44
CA THR A 429 -1.62 0.29 21.58
C THR A 429 -1.58 -1.14 21.08
N VAL A 430 -0.58 -1.91 21.54
CA VAL A 430 -0.42 -3.34 21.23
C VAL A 430 -0.47 -4.11 22.54
N LEU A 431 -1.38 -5.08 22.64
CA LEU A 431 -1.65 -5.85 23.85
C LEU A 431 -1.45 -7.35 23.61
N LYS A 432 -1.01 -8.06 24.64
CA LYS A 432 -0.98 -9.52 24.69
C LYS A 432 -1.55 -9.93 26.04
N LEU A 433 -2.76 -10.49 26.05
CA LEU A 433 -3.57 -10.70 27.26
C LEU A 433 -3.77 -12.18 27.60
#